data_AF-A0A924W2V5-F1
#
_entry.id   AF-A0A924W2V5-F1
#
_cell.length_a   1.000
_cell.length_b   1.000
_cell.length_c   1.000
_cell.angle_alpha   90.00
_cell.angle_beta   90.00
_cell.angle_gamma   90.00
#
_symmetry.space_group_name_H-M   'P 1'
#
loop_
_entity.id
_entity.type
_entity.pdbx_description
1 polymer ?
#
loop_
_entity_poly.entity_id
_entity_poly.type
_entity_poly.pdbx_seq_one_letter_code
_entity_poly.pdbx_strand_id
1 'polypeptide(L)'
;WTVLMKRLGHTRYVAQGGDWGALITDEMGVLAPPELLAIHTNMPGAVPAEVSQALKGGTPPSGLSDEEKRAYERLDFFYKKGLAYAQEMGNRPQTLYGIADSPVGLAAWILDHDERSYQLIARVFDGKTEGLSRDDILDNITLYWLTNTGVSSARLYWENKLAFFDPKHVAIPVAVSAFPDELYQAPRSWAERAYPKLIHYNKLDKGGHFAAWEQPAFITSELRAAFKSLR
;
A
#
# COMPACT_ATOMS: atom_id res chain seq x y z
N TRP A 1 10.16 -2.12 -13.89
CA TRP A 1 9.13 -1.64 -14.84
C TRP A 1 9.66 -0.89 -16.06
N THR A 2 10.61 0.04 -15.94
CA THR A 2 11.12 0.83 -17.09
C THR A 2 11.53 -0.01 -18.31
N VAL A 3 12.29 -1.09 -18.11
CA VAL A 3 12.67 -2.00 -19.19
C VAL A 3 11.46 -2.68 -19.84
N LEU A 4 10.45 -3.07 -19.06
CA LEU A 4 9.22 -3.66 -19.58
C LEU A 4 8.46 -2.65 -20.45
N MET A 5 8.25 -1.43 -19.95
CA MET A 5 7.54 -0.38 -20.68
C MET A 5 8.23 -0.04 -22.00
N LYS A 6 9.58 -0.01 -22.01
CA LYS A 6 10.37 0.15 -23.23
C LYS A 6 10.16 -0.99 -24.22
N ARG A 7 10.14 -2.25 -23.77
CA ARG A 7 9.86 -3.42 -24.62
C ARG A 7 8.45 -3.42 -25.19
N LEU A 8 7.48 -2.86 -24.47
CA LEU A 8 6.10 -2.66 -24.92
C LEU A 8 5.94 -1.45 -25.88
N GLY A 9 7.00 -0.66 -26.11
CA GLY A 9 6.97 0.50 -27.00
C GLY A 9 6.41 1.78 -26.37
N HIS A 10 6.21 1.82 -25.05
CA HIS A 10 5.74 3.03 -24.36
C HIS A 10 6.89 4.02 -24.16
N THR A 11 6.85 5.13 -24.91
CA THR A 11 7.80 6.25 -24.79
C THR A 11 7.35 7.31 -23.79
N ARG A 12 6.09 7.24 -23.35
CA ARG A 12 5.48 8.08 -22.31
C ARG A 12 4.50 7.22 -21.52
N TYR A 13 4.65 7.12 -20.21
CA TYR A 13 3.75 6.38 -19.34
C TYR A 13 3.65 7.01 -17.94
N VAL A 14 2.62 6.60 -17.20
CA VAL A 14 2.46 6.88 -15.77
C VAL A 14 2.52 5.56 -15.00
N ALA A 15 2.83 5.59 -13.71
CA ALA A 15 2.81 4.41 -12.86
C ALA A 15 1.84 4.61 -11.67
N GLN A 16 1.26 3.50 -11.20
CA GLN A 16 0.32 3.48 -10.09
C GLN A 16 0.63 2.31 -9.17
N GLY A 17 0.52 2.51 -7.86
CA GLY A 17 0.58 1.39 -6.92
C GLY A 17 0.04 1.67 -5.51
N GLY A 18 -0.46 0.60 -4.89
CA GLY A 18 -0.69 0.45 -3.44
C GLY A 18 0.22 -0.66 -2.89
N ASP A 19 0.32 -0.81 -1.57
CA ASP A 19 1.15 -1.84 -0.91
C ASP A 19 2.60 -1.88 -1.46
N TRP A 20 3.17 -3.06 -1.77
CA TRP A 20 4.46 -3.18 -2.46
C TRP A 20 4.51 -2.40 -3.78
N GLY A 21 3.39 -2.31 -4.48
CA GLY A 21 3.26 -1.50 -5.68
C GLY A 21 3.50 -0.01 -5.41
N ALA A 22 3.09 0.51 -4.25
CA ALA A 22 3.37 1.89 -3.86
C ALA A 22 4.86 2.10 -3.61
N LEU A 23 5.52 1.19 -2.89
CA LEU A 23 6.98 1.25 -2.69
C LEU A 23 7.73 1.23 -4.02
N ILE A 24 7.38 0.30 -4.91
CA ILE A 24 8.00 0.17 -6.23
C ILE A 24 7.73 1.41 -7.09
N THR A 25 6.51 1.96 -7.02
CA THR A 25 6.12 3.15 -7.78
C THR A 25 6.84 4.41 -7.28
N ASP A 26 7.00 4.58 -5.97
CA ASP A 26 7.81 5.63 -5.39
C ASP A 26 9.28 5.51 -5.84
N GLU A 27 9.88 4.31 -5.77
CA GLU A 27 11.26 4.08 -6.24
C GLU A 27 11.41 4.37 -7.74
N MET A 28 10.40 4.05 -8.56
CA MET A 28 10.37 4.48 -9.96
C MET A 28 10.36 6.01 -10.09
N GLY A 29 9.64 6.70 -9.20
CA GLY A 29 9.62 8.16 -9.12
C GLY A 29 10.95 8.77 -8.68
N VAL A 30 11.70 8.09 -7.81
CA VAL A 30 13.08 8.47 -7.44
C VAL A 30 14.03 8.29 -8.62
N LEU A 31 13.95 7.16 -9.32
CA LEU A 31 14.76 6.90 -10.52
C LEU A 31 14.42 7.86 -11.66
N ALA A 32 13.18 8.36 -11.72
CA ALA A 32 12.69 9.36 -12.66
C ALA A 32 13.13 9.12 -14.12
N PRO A 33 12.91 7.91 -14.70
CA PRO A 33 13.25 7.69 -16.10
C PRO A 33 12.46 8.69 -16.98
N PRO A 34 13.05 9.21 -18.07
CA PRO A 34 12.46 10.29 -18.85
C PRO A 34 11.09 9.92 -19.46
N GLU A 35 10.83 8.63 -19.65
CA GLU A 35 9.56 8.12 -20.17
C GLU A 35 8.43 8.11 -19.11
N LEU A 36 8.74 8.19 -17.81
CA LEU A 36 7.78 8.23 -16.71
C LEU A 36 7.35 9.67 -16.41
N LEU A 37 6.11 10.00 -16.75
CA LEU A 37 5.57 11.35 -16.65
C LEU A 37 5.15 11.73 -15.22
N ALA A 38 4.59 10.77 -14.48
CA ALA A 38 4.07 10.95 -13.13
C ALA A 38 3.78 9.61 -12.46
N ILE A 39 3.62 9.63 -11.14
CA ILE A 39 3.15 8.50 -10.35
C ILE A 39 1.84 8.81 -9.61
N HIS A 40 1.06 7.76 -9.34
CA HIS A 40 -0.07 7.78 -8.42
C HIS A 40 0.12 6.72 -7.32
N THR A 41 -0.19 7.06 -6.09
CA THR A 41 -0.17 6.10 -4.97
C THR A 41 -1.42 6.22 -4.11
N ASN A 42 -1.92 5.07 -3.66
CA ASN A 42 -2.96 4.99 -2.62
C ASN A 42 -2.42 4.56 -1.25
N MET A 43 -1.10 4.42 -1.11
CA MET A 43 -0.40 4.13 0.16
C MET A 43 0.93 4.91 0.15
N PRO A 44 0.90 6.25 0.30
CA PRO A 44 2.08 7.08 0.09
C PRO A 44 3.16 6.86 1.17
N GLY A 45 4.41 7.02 0.76
CA GLY A 45 5.54 7.22 1.68
C GLY A 45 5.57 8.65 2.21
N ALA A 46 4.59 9.04 3.03
CA ALA A 46 4.41 10.44 3.45
C ALA A 46 4.71 10.72 4.92
N VAL A 47 5.07 9.72 5.73
CA VAL A 47 5.21 9.87 7.19
C VAL A 47 6.42 10.74 7.54
N PRO A 48 6.23 11.89 8.21
CA PRO A 48 7.34 12.76 8.59
C PRO A 48 8.39 12.05 9.46
N ALA A 49 9.66 12.46 9.32
CA ALA A 49 10.77 11.85 10.05
C ALA A 49 10.56 11.87 11.57
N GLU A 50 10.05 12.98 12.12
CA GLU A 50 9.75 13.11 13.55
C GLU A 50 8.63 12.16 14.02
N VAL A 51 7.66 11.86 13.15
CA VAL A 51 6.61 10.87 13.41
C VAL A 51 7.18 9.46 13.33
N SER A 52 7.96 9.15 12.29
CA SER A 52 8.63 7.86 12.11
C SER A 52 9.56 7.53 13.31
N GLN A 53 10.25 8.53 13.86
CA GLN A 53 11.06 8.34 15.07
C GLN A 53 10.22 8.14 16.34
N ALA A 54 9.12 8.86 16.50
CA ALA A 54 8.21 8.66 17.63
C ALA A 54 7.60 7.24 17.63
N LEU A 55 7.24 6.72 16.46
CA LEU A 55 6.70 5.36 16.30
C LEU A 55 7.69 4.24 16.68
N LYS A 56 9.00 4.53 16.75
CA LYS A 56 10.05 3.60 17.20
C LYS A 56 10.26 3.61 18.73
N GLY A 57 9.30 4.13 19.49
CA GLY A 57 9.34 4.20 20.95
C GLY A 57 9.71 5.59 21.50
N GLY A 58 9.63 6.63 20.67
CA GLY A 58 9.78 8.03 21.09
C GLY A 58 8.46 8.66 21.55
N THR A 59 8.52 9.96 21.85
CA THR A 59 7.34 10.76 22.23
C THR A 59 6.63 11.28 20.97
N PRO A 60 5.29 11.16 20.86
CA PRO A 60 4.55 11.76 19.76
C PRO A 60 4.85 13.26 19.63
N PRO A 61 5.03 13.79 18.39
CA PRO A 61 5.23 15.22 18.19
C PRO A 61 4.10 16.06 18.79
N SER A 62 4.44 17.17 19.44
CA SER A 62 3.45 18.16 19.86
C SER A 62 2.89 18.90 18.64
N GLY A 63 1.60 19.19 18.63
CA GLY A 63 0.98 20.02 17.58
C GLY A 63 0.51 19.27 16.34
N LEU A 64 0.40 17.92 16.39
CA LEU A 64 -0.35 17.18 15.39
C LEU A 64 -1.80 17.67 15.36
N SER A 65 -2.30 17.99 14.16
CA SER A 65 -3.73 18.21 13.95
C SER A 65 -4.53 16.93 14.25
N ASP A 66 -5.85 17.03 14.38
CA ASP A 66 -6.69 15.85 14.64
C ASP A 66 -6.54 14.76 13.57
N GLU A 67 -6.31 15.17 12.31
CA GLU A 67 -6.07 14.24 11.20
C GLU A 67 -4.73 13.52 11.33
N GLU A 68 -3.67 14.26 11.64
CA GLU A 68 -2.33 13.71 11.82
C GLU A 68 -2.22 12.86 13.09
N LYS A 69 -2.96 13.22 14.14
CA LYS A 69 -3.07 12.43 15.37
C LYS A 69 -3.74 11.09 15.09
N ARG A 70 -4.85 11.06 14.33
CA ARG A 70 -5.49 9.79 13.91
C ARG A 70 -4.55 8.94 13.05
N ALA A 71 -3.82 9.55 12.12
CA ALA A 71 -2.83 8.84 11.32
C ALA A 71 -1.69 8.27 12.18
N TYR A 72 -1.19 9.04 13.14
CA TYR A 72 -0.19 8.60 14.13
C TYR A 72 -0.68 7.40 14.92
N GLU A 73 -1.88 7.48 15.52
CA GLU A 73 -2.44 6.41 16.36
C GLU A 73 -2.64 5.10 15.58
N ARG A 74 -3.05 5.20 14.31
CA ARG A 74 -3.18 4.03 13.44
C ARG A 74 -1.84 3.39 13.10
N LEU A 75 -0.82 4.20 12.80
CA LEU A 75 0.53 3.70 12.56
C LEU A 75 1.13 3.10 13.83
N ASP A 76 0.92 3.72 15.00
CA ASP A 76 1.39 3.20 16.29
C ASP A 76 0.79 1.82 16.58
N PHE A 77 -0.52 1.67 16.35
CA PHE A 77 -1.17 0.37 16.46
C PHE A 77 -0.60 -0.65 15.46
N PHE A 78 -0.46 -0.27 14.19
CA PHE A 78 0.09 -1.15 13.15
C PHE A 78 1.50 -1.64 13.50
N TYR A 79 2.41 -0.74 13.91
CA TYR A 79 3.76 -1.12 14.30
C TYR A 79 3.81 -2.02 15.54
N LYS A 80 2.88 -1.86 16.48
CA LYS A 80 2.82 -2.67 17.71
C LYS A 80 2.11 -4.01 17.54
N LYS A 81 1.15 -4.11 16.61
CA LYS A 81 0.21 -5.24 16.53
C LYS A 81 0.07 -5.85 15.13
N GLY A 82 0.17 -5.06 14.07
CA GLY A 82 -0.10 -5.49 12.69
C GLY A 82 1.13 -5.91 11.87
N LEU A 83 2.35 -5.62 12.32
CA LEU A 83 3.56 -5.83 11.49
C LEU A 83 4.18 -7.24 11.62
N ALA A 84 3.66 -8.12 12.48
CA ALA A 84 4.30 -9.40 12.80
C ALA A 84 4.48 -10.33 11.58
N TYR A 85 3.49 -10.37 10.67
CA TYR A 85 3.60 -11.16 9.43
C TYR A 85 4.79 -10.70 8.57
N ALA A 86 4.97 -9.38 8.43
CA ALA A 86 6.05 -8.79 7.65
C ALA A 86 7.41 -9.01 8.32
N GLN A 87 7.47 -9.02 9.66
CA GLN A 87 8.69 -9.35 10.41
C GLN A 87 9.11 -10.81 10.20
N GLU A 88 8.18 -11.76 10.22
CA GLU A 88 8.49 -13.17 9.94
C GLU A 88 8.94 -13.35 8.48
N MET A 89 8.19 -12.78 7.52
CA MET A 89 8.55 -12.83 6.09
C MET A 89 9.90 -12.15 5.81
N GLY A 90 10.21 -11.05 6.51
CA GLY A 90 11.47 -10.33 6.38
C GLY A 90 12.67 -11.02 7.03
N ASN A 91 12.47 -11.76 8.13
CA ASN A 91 13.54 -12.38 8.89
C ASN A 91 13.77 -13.85 8.58
N ARG A 92 12.73 -14.63 8.24
CA ARG A 92 12.78 -16.08 8.06
C ARG A 92 11.76 -16.58 7.03
N PRO A 93 11.71 -16.01 5.80
CA PRO A 93 10.68 -16.35 4.81
C PRO A 93 10.59 -17.85 4.51
N GLN A 94 11.74 -18.54 4.50
CA GLN A 94 11.79 -19.96 4.15
C GLN A 94 11.21 -20.87 5.23
N THR A 95 11.14 -20.43 6.50
CA THR A 95 10.54 -21.19 7.60
C THR A 95 9.03 -21.36 7.43
N LEU A 96 8.38 -20.50 6.64
CA LEU A 96 6.95 -20.53 6.36
C LEU A 96 6.51 -21.70 5.45
N TYR A 97 7.26 -22.80 5.33
CA TYR A 97 6.83 -23.96 4.51
C TYR A 97 5.43 -24.49 4.88
N GLY A 98 4.96 -24.29 6.12
CA GLY A 98 3.60 -24.65 6.51
C GLY A 98 2.50 -24.02 5.65
N ILE A 99 2.70 -22.80 5.12
CA ILE A 99 1.72 -22.15 4.22
C ILE A 99 1.80 -22.68 2.79
N ALA A 100 2.87 -23.40 2.43
CA ALA A 100 2.98 -24.09 1.14
C ALA A 100 2.39 -25.52 1.20
N ASP A 101 2.29 -26.11 2.40
CA ASP A 101 1.82 -27.48 2.62
C ASP A 101 0.32 -27.55 2.95
N SER A 102 -0.23 -26.49 3.58
CA SER A 102 -1.62 -26.44 4.03
C SER A 102 -2.41 -25.32 3.35
N PRO A 103 -3.46 -25.61 2.56
CA PRO A 103 -4.29 -24.57 1.96
C PRO A 103 -5.07 -23.78 3.01
N VAL A 104 -5.43 -24.41 4.14
CA VAL A 104 -6.03 -23.72 5.29
C VAL A 104 -5.01 -22.83 5.99
N GLY A 105 -3.76 -23.29 6.10
CA GLY A 105 -2.65 -22.50 6.64
C GLY A 105 -2.35 -21.26 5.78
N LEU A 106 -2.34 -21.42 4.46
CA LEU A 106 -2.21 -20.31 3.51
C LEU A 106 -3.38 -19.33 3.61
N ALA A 107 -4.61 -19.85 3.64
CA ALA A 107 -5.80 -19.01 3.76
C ALA A 107 -5.75 -18.18 5.05
N ALA A 108 -5.48 -18.81 6.21
CA ALA A 108 -5.36 -18.10 7.48
C ALA A 108 -4.28 -17.00 7.44
N TRP A 109 -3.13 -17.29 6.82
CA TRP A 109 -2.03 -16.32 6.67
C TRP A 109 -2.39 -15.12 5.78
N ILE A 110 -3.14 -15.34 4.69
CA ILE A 110 -3.55 -14.27 3.77
C ILE A 110 -4.71 -13.43 4.33
N LEU A 111 -5.64 -14.06 5.04
CA LEU A 111 -6.83 -13.38 5.59
C LEU A 111 -6.46 -12.40 6.71
N ASP A 112 -5.51 -12.76 7.57
CA ASP A 112 -5.07 -11.95 8.72
C ASP A 112 -3.87 -11.05 8.39
N HIS A 113 -4.04 -10.20 7.36
CA HIS A 113 -2.99 -9.29 6.87
C HIS A 113 -2.83 -8.04 7.74
N ASP A 114 -3.94 -7.33 7.99
CA ASP A 114 -4.04 -6.20 8.92
C ASP A 114 -5.45 -6.15 9.52
N GLU A 115 -5.61 -5.46 10.64
CA GLU A 115 -6.87 -5.44 11.40
C GLU A 115 -8.08 -4.99 10.57
N ARG A 116 -7.96 -3.92 9.78
CA ARG A 116 -9.10 -3.35 9.06
C ARG A 116 -9.45 -4.17 7.83
N SER A 117 -8.44 -4.65 7.10
CA SER A 117 -8.62 -5.60 6.01
C SER A 117 -9.25 -6.90 6.50
N TYR A 118 -8.78 -7.45 7.63
CA TYR A 118 -9.37 -8.65 8.24
C TYR A 118 -10.83 -8.42 8.62
N GLN A 119 -11.15 -7.29 9.26
CA GLN A 119 -12.53 -6.94 9.60
C GLN A 119 -13.42 -6.81 8.37
N LEU A 120 -12.93 -6.21 7.27
CA LEU A 120 -13.66 -6.14 6.01
C LEU A 120 -13.93 -7.53 5.46
N ILE A 121 -12.89 -8.37 5.38
CA ILE A 121 -12.99 -9.73 4.86
C ILE A 121 -13.95 -10.57 5.72
N ALA A 122 -13.86 -10.49 7.05
CA ALA A 122 -14.77 -11.18 7.96
C ALA A 122 -16.23 -10.81 7.69
N ARG A 123 -16.53 -9.51 7.50
CA ARG A 123 -17.89 -9.06 7.15
C ARG A 123 -18.36 -9.61 5.80
N VAL A 124 -17.46 -9.73 4.81
CA VAL A 124 -17.78 -10.37 3.51
C VAL A 124 -18.14 -11.85 3.71
N PHE A 125 -17.42 -12.58 4.56
CA PHE A 125 -17.74 -13.97 4.89
C PHE A 125 -19.06 -14.11 5.68
N ASP A 126 -19.43 -13.11 6.49
CA ASP A 126 -20.73 -13.00 7.17
C ASP A 126 -21.87 -12.55 6.23
N GLY A 127 -21.60 -12.41 4.93
CA GLY A 127 -22.60 -12.07 3.91
C GLY A 127 -22.93 -10.57 3.80
N LYS A 128 -22.07 -9.69 4.33
CA LYS A 128 -22.19 -8.23 4.12
C LYS A 128 -21.58 -7.81 2.78
N THR A 129 -22.14 -6.77 2.17
CA THR A 129 -21.63 -6.20 0.92
C THR A 129 -20.59 -5.12 1.21
N GLU A 130 -19.32 -5.39 0.91
CA GLU A 130 -18.21 -4.43 1.10
C GLU A 130 -17.44 -4.10 -0.17
N GLY A 131 -17.99 -4.44 -1.34
CA GLY A 131 -17.32 -4.30 -2.64
C GLY A 131 -16.54 -5.56 -3.06
N LEU A 132 -16.39 -6.52 -2.15
CA LEU A 132 -15.84 -7.85 -2.40
C LEU A 132 -16.87 -8.94 -2.10
N SER A 133 -16.75 -10.06 -2.80
CA SER A 133 -17.44 -11.32 -2.52
C SER A 133 -16.51 -12.34 -1.86
N ARG A 134 -17.10 -13.42 -1.34
CA ARG A 134 -16.31 -14.56 -0.81
C ARG A 134 -15.46 -15.19 -1.92
N ASP A 135 -16.00 -15.28 -3.12
CA ASP A 135 -15.32 -15.89 -4.27
C ASP A 135 -14.12 -15.05 -4.69
N ASP A 136 -14.22 -13.71 -4.67
CA ASP A 136 -13.06 -12.85 -4.91
C ASP A 136 -11.89 -13.23 -3.98
N ILE A 137 -12.17 -13.35 -2.67
CA ILE A 137 -11.15 -13.65 -1.66
C ILE A 137 -10.57 -15.06 -1.85
N LEU A 138 -11.43 -16.03 -2.14
CA LEU A 138 -11.02 -17.42 -2.41
C LEU A 138 -10.21 -17.53 -3.70
N ASP A 139 -10.53 -16.75 -4.73
CA ASP A 139 -9.78 -16.71 -5.99
C ASP A 139 -8.36 -16.18 -5.77
N ASN A 140 -8.20 -15.12 -4.96
CA ASN A 140 -6.87 -14.62 -4.61
C ASN A 140 -6.06 -15.68 -3.84
N ILE A 141 -6.64 -16.33 -2.82
CA ILE A 141 -5.97 -17.41 -2.07
C ILE A 141 -5.63 -18.59 -3.00
N THR A 142 -6.55 -18.96 -3.88
CA THR A 142 -6.38 -20.06 -4.84
C THR A 142 -5.25 -19.77 -5.82
N LEU A 143 -5.09 -18.52 -6.27
CA LEU A 143 -3.96 -18.11 -7.11
C LEU A 143 -2.62 -18.35 -6.40
N TYR A 144 -2.49 -17.93 -5.15
CA TYR A 144 -1.29 -18.19 -4.34
C TYR A 144 -1.03 -19.68 -4.14
N TRP A 145 -2.08 -20.45 -3.87
CA TRP A 145 -2.02 -21.91 -3.68
C TRP A 145 -1.55 -22.64 -4.93
N LEU A 146 -2.23 -22.44 -6.06
CA LEU A 146 -1.98 -23.19 -7.30
C LEU A 146 -0.64 -22.84 -7.94
N THR A 147 -0.11 -21.64 -7.68
CA THR A 147 1.23 -21.24 -8.11
C THR A 147 2.31 -21.58 -7.09
N ASN A 148 1.94 -22.07 -5.90
CA ASN A 148 2.81 -22.31 -4.76
C ASN A 148 3.70 -21.10 -4.42
N THR A 149 3.10 -19.90 -4.45
CA THR A 149 3.86 -18.65 -4.32
C THR A 149 3.86 -18.05 -2.92
N GLY A 150 3.14 -18.61 -1.95
CA GLY A 150 3.10 -18.09 -0.57
C GLY A 150 4.47 -17.86 0.07
N VAL A 151 5.40 -18.82 -0.07
CA VAL A 151 6.78 -18.67 0.44
C VAL A 151 7.62 -17.77 -0.46
N SER A 152 7.42 -17.83 -1.78
CA SER A 152 8.22 -17.02 -2.70
C SER A 152 7.90 -15.52 -2.60
N SER A 153 6.64 -15.16 -2.33
CA SER A 153 6.23 -13.76 -2.13
C SER A 153 6.84 -13.17 -0.86
N ALA A 154 7.05 -13.98 0.19
CA ALA A 154 7.74 -13.57 1.42
C ALA A 154 9.16 -13.09 1.19
N ARG A 155 9.85 -13.58 0.14
CA ARG A 155 11.22 -13.17 -0.16
C ARG A 155 11.34 -11.70 -0.51
N LEU A 156 10.27 -11.06 -1.01
CA LEU A 156 10.26 -9.62 -1.24
C LEU A 156 10.46 -8.83 0.07
N TYR A 157 9.89 -9.30 1.18
CA TYR A 157 10.11 -8.72 2.51
C TYR A 157 11.56 -8.90 2.98
N TRP A 158 12.16 -10.07 2.71
CA TRP A 158 13.56 -10.32 3.05
C TRP A 158 14.53 -9.42 2.30
N GLU A 159 14.28 -9.19 1.00
CA GLU A 159 15.17 -8.38 0.16
C GLU A 159 15.04 -6.88 0.45
N ASN A 160 13.84 -6.40 0.79
CA ASN A 160 13.61 -4.99 1.02
C ASN A 160 14.37 -4.47 2.26
N LYS A 161 15.11 -3.37 2.07
CA LYS A 161 15.78 -2.61 3.13
C LYS A 161 15.24 -1.19 3.29
N LEU A 162 14.22 -0.83 2.51
CA LEU A 162 13.63 0.50 2.48
C LEU A 162 12.47 0.60 3.47
N ALA A 163 12.30 1.78 4.04
CA ALA A 163 11.12 2.10 4.82
C ALA A 163 9.89 2.28 3.91
N PHE A 164 8.77 1.66 4.30
CA PHE A 164 7.52 1.74 3.54
C PHE A 164 6.96 3.15 3.53
N PHE A 165 6.84 3.76 4.71
CA PHE A 165 6.07 4.99 4.88
C PHE A 165 6.90 6.27 4.88
N ASP A 166 8.24 6.17 4.88
CA ASP A 166 9.10 7.34 4.90
C ASP A 166 9.14 8.01 3.50
N PRO A 167 9.20 9.35 3.43
CA PRO A 167 9.44 10.11 2.21
C PRO A 167 10.74 9.70 1.52
N LYS A 168 10.66 9.53 0.19
CA LYS A 168 11.78 9.11 -0.67
C LYS A 168 12.31 10.22 -1.58
N HIS A 169 11.78 11.44 -1.44
CA HIS A 169 12.17 12.61 -2.25
C HIS A 169 11.92 12.44 -3.77
N VAL A 170 10.75 11.93 -4.14
CA VAL A 170 10.33 11.81 -5.54
C VAL A 170 10.31 13.20 -6.22
N ALA A 171 11.03 13.31 -7.34
CA ALA A 171 11.26 14.58 -8.04
C ALA A 171 10.33 14.83 -9.25
N ILE A 172 9.48 13.86 -9.59
CA ILE A 172 8.49 13.95 -10.67
C ILE A 172 7.08 14.21 -10.10
N PRO A 173 6.09 14.57 -10.93
CA PRO A 173 4.72 14.76 -10.46
C PRO A 173 4.15 13.53 -9.75
N VAL A 174 3.46 13.76 -8.63
CA VAL A 174 2.86 12.71 -7.79
C VAL A 174 1.38 13.01 -7.56
N ALA A 175 0.56 11.97 -7.57
CA ALA A 175 -0.83 12.01 -7.16
C ALA A 175 -1.09 11.06 -5.98
N VAL A 176 -1.93 11.45 -5.05
CA VAL A 176 -2.26 10.66 -3.85
C VAL A 176 -3.77 10.52 -3.69
N SER A 177 -4.25 9.30 -3.44
CA SER A 177 -5.63 9.03 -3.03
C SER A 177 -5.64 8.39 -1.66
N ALA A 178 -6.15 9.11 -0.65
CA ALA A 178 -6.12 8.70 0.74
C ALA A 178 -7.43 8.01 1.15
N PHE A 179 -7.41 6.67 1.18
CA PHE A 179 -8.53 5.84 1.57
C PHE A 179 -8.69 5.77 3.10
N PRO A 180 -9.93 5.80 3.62
CA PRO A 180 -10.20 5.96 5.05
C PRO A 180 -9.84 4.75 5.88
N ASP A 181 -9.77 3.54 5.33
CA ASP A 181 -9.45 2.31 6.08
C ASP A 181 -8.09 1.68 5.72
N GLU A 182 -7.28 2.35 4.90
CA GLU A 182 -5.86 2.02 4.68
C GLU A 182 -5.10 1.97 6.03
N LEU A 183 -3.92 1.33 6.07
CA LEU A 183 -3.04 1.21 7.25
C LEU A 183 -2.88 2.54 8.00
N TYR A 184 -2.86 3.64 7.26
CA TYR A 184 -3.23 4.96 7.75
C TYR A 184 -3.83 5.79 6.61
N GLN A 185 -4.79 6.66 6.92
CA GLN A 185 -5.26 7.63 5.94
C GLN A 185 -4.27 8.79 5.92
N ALA A 186 -3.50 8.90 4.83
CA ALA A 186 -2.42 9.89 4.74
C ALA A 186 -2.95 11.34 4.84
N PRO A 187 -2.55 12.11 5.86
CA PRO A 187 -2.92 13.52 5.97
C PRO A 187 -2.40 14.32 4.79
N ARG A 188 -3.18 15.32 4.36
CA ARG A 188 -2.77 16.19 3.25
C ARG A 188 -1.47 16.92 3.53
N SER A 189 -1.29 17.42 4.75
CA SER A 189 -0.07 18.11 5.21
C SER A 189 1.18 17.25 5.04
N TRP A 190 1.06 15.95 5.34
CA TRP A 190 2.16 14.99 5.20
C TRP A 190 2.47 14.72 3.72
N ALA A 191 1.44 14.52 2.90
CA ALA A 191 1.60 14.32 1.46
C ALA A 191 2.24 15.53 0.76
N GLU A 192 1.80 16.75 1.08
CA GLU A 192 2.36 18.00 0.52
C GLU A 192 3.83 18.19 0.91
N ARG A 193 4.21 17.81 2.14
CA ARG A 193 5.62 17.84 2.58
C ARG A 193 6.48 16.77 1.91
N ALA A 194 5.93 15.57 1.71
CA ALA A 194 6.65 14.44 1.13
C ALA A 194 6.87 14.58 -0.39
N TYR A 195 5.92 15.20 -1.09
CA TYR A 195 5.90 15.29 -2.55
C TYR A 195 5.83 16.75 -3.04
N PRO A 196 6.98 17.41 -3.31
CA PRO A 196 7.02 18.81 -3.73
C PRO A 196 6.29 19.11 -5.05
N LYS A 197 6.03 18.09 -5.87
CA LYS A 197 5.26 18.17 -7.12
C LYS A 197 3.94 17.40 -7.01
N LEU A 198 3.21 17.55 -5.90
CA LEU A 198 1.89 16.96 -5.71
C LEU A 198 0.87 17.62 -6.65
N ILE A 199 0.45 16.89 -7.69
CA ILE A 199 -0.49 17.38 -8.72
C ILE A 199 -1.95 17.03 -8.42
N HIS A 200 -2.19 16.07 -7.54
CA HIS A 200 -3.53 15.66 -7.12
C HIS A 200 -3.47 15.06 -5.71
N TYR A 201 -4.42 15.44 -4.88
CA TYR A 201 -4.66 14.82 -3.58
C TYR A 201 -6.16 14.79 -3.33
N ASN A 202 -6.68 13.63 -2.92
CA ASN A 202 -8.05 13.53 -2.47
C ASN A 202 -8.19 12.56 -1.29
N LYS A 203 -9.15 12.85 -0.42
CA LYS A 203 -9.62 11.91 0.62
C LYS A 203 -10.92 11.28 0.15
N LEU A 204 -11.01 9.98 0.30
CA LEU A 204 -12.17 9.22 -0.13
C LEU A 204 -13.04 8.89 1.08
N ASP A 205 -14.34 8.74 0.82
CA ASP A 205 -15.34 8.49 1.88
C ASP A 205 -15.44 6.99 2.25
N LYS A 206 -14.93 6.10 1.38
CA LYS A 206 -14.94 4.64 1.59
C LYS A 206 -13.73 3.98 0.95
N GLY A 207 -13.33 2.84 1.52
CA GLY A 207 -12.33 1.90 1.00
C GLY A 207 -11.12 1.77 1.93
N GLY A 208 -10.45 0.63 1.85
CA GLY A 208 -9.29 0.29 2.65
C GLY A 208 -8.04 0.05 1.83
N HIS A 209 -7.26 -0.93 2.28
CA HIS A 209 -5.96 -1.28 1.74
C HIS A 209 -6.04 -1.79 0.29
N PHE A 210 -7.08 -2.56 -0.04
CA PHE A 210 -7.26 -3.13 -1.37
C PHE A 210 -8.08 -2.19 -2.27
N ALA A 211 -7.69 -0.91 -2.34
CA ALA A 211 -8.45 0.17 -2.98
C ALA A 211 -9.05 -0.17 -4.36
N ALA A 212 -8.26 -0.78 -5.26
CA ALA A 212 -8.72 -1.15 -6.60
C ALA A 212 -9.68 -2.33 -6.62
N TRP A 213 -9.59 -3.20 -5.63
CA TRP A 213 -10.42 -4.39 -5.49
C TRP A 213 -11.74 -4.06 -4.81
N GLU A 214 -11.69 -3.30 -3.71
CA GLU A 214 -12.85 -2.88 -2.93
C GLU A 214 -13.66 -1.78 -3.60
N GLN A 215 -12.99 -0.76 -4.14
CA GLN A 215 -13.60 0.48 -4.63
C GLN A 215 -13.13 0.83 -6.05
N PRO A 216 -13.38 -0.05 -7.06
CA PRO A 216 -12.88 0.14 -8.42
C PRO A 216 -13.33 1.46 -9.06
N ALA A 217 -14.54 1.92 -8.73
CA ALA A 217 -15.07 3.19 -9.23
C ALA A 217 -14.32 4.41 -8.66
N PHE A 218 -13.92 4.37 -7.38
CA PHE A 218 -13.17 5.45 -6.75
C PHE A 218 -11.76 5.51 -7.32
N ILE A 219 -11.01 4.40 -7.33
CA ILE A 219 -9.64 4.40 -7.88
C ILE A 219 -9.62 4.83 -9.35
N THR A 220 -10.61 4.41 -10.15
CA THR A 220 -10.69 4.77 -11.57
C THR A 220 -10.93 6.27 -11.76
N SER A 221 -11.81 6.86 -10.95
CA SER A 221 -12.12 8.28 -11.00
C SER A 221 -10.93 9.12 -10.57
N GLU A 222 -10.24 8.69 -9.51
CA GLU A 222 -9.01 9.31 -9.01
C GLU A 222 -7.89 9.28 -10.05
N LEU A 223 -7.64 8.14 -10.71
CA LEU A 223 -6.64 8.05 -11.76
C LEU A 223 -6.95 8.92 -12.98
N ARG A 224 -8.23 9.03 -13.33
CA ARG A 224 -8.68 9.92 -14.41
C ARG A 224 -8.48 11.38 -14.05
N ALA A 225 -8.77 11.78 -12.81
CA ALA A 225 -8.56 13.14 -12.32
C ALA A 225 -7.06 13.47 -12.24
N ALA A 226 -6.29 12.62 -11.56
CA ALA A 226 -4.86 12.78 -11.32
C ALA A 226 -4.05 13.01 -12.60
N PHE A 227 -4.33 12.22 -13.65
CA PHE A 227 -3.56 12.27 -14.89
C PHE A 227 -4.22 13.07 -16.01
N LYS A 228 -5.32 13.80 -15.72
CA LYS A 228 -6.06 14.57 -16.72
C LYS A 228 -5.17 15.57 -17.45
N SER A 229 -4.22 16.21 -16.76
CA SER A 229 -3.31 17.21 -17.31
C SER A 229 -2.12 16.62 -18.08
N LEU A 230 -1.93 15.30 -18.06
CA LEU A 230 -0.79 14.60 -18.67
C LEU A 230 -1.15 13.83 -19.94
N ARG A 231 -2.44 13.73 -20.25
CA ARG A 231 -2.99 13.07 -21.43
C ARG A 231 -2.79 13.90 -22.69
#